data_AF-A0A5Q0P7I6-F1
#
_entry.id   AF-A0A5Q0P7I6-F1
#
_cell.length_a   1.000
_cell.length_b   1.000
_cell.length_c   1.000
_cell.angle_alpha   90.00
_cell.angle_beta   90.00
_cell.angle_gamma   90.00
#
_symmetry.space_group_name_H-M   'P 1'
#
loop_
_entity.id
_entity.type
_entity.pdbx_description
1 polymer ?
#
loop_
_entity_poly.entity_id
_entity_poly.type
_entity_poly.pdbx_seq_one_letter_code
_entity_poly.pdbx_strand_id
1 'polypeptide(L)'
;MAIYILIGSLLLFFALIIAWRQLGNRAKRQDSILKQRAIFNFNEQLTYTRLKEILSEKTVLAHVSYDTLLTTKFYRTRNKYRNLVADFVVLDQQHHIIAIVAVDDPLVLKRPQQSQYEDALLTMAGYRVIRYDNVPEYQQLRQDFLGEQAFSMIDSSSNSVNEMKRPRSYAGRNIKAMS
;
A
#
# COMPACT_ATOMS: atom_id res chain seq x y z
N MET A 1 37.29 -55.96 28.81
CA MET A 1 36.15 -55.50 29.63
C MET A 1 36.06 -53.97 29.70
N ALA A 2 37.10 -53.25 30.15
CA ALA A 2 37.06 -51.78 30.25
C ALA A 2 36.78 -51.03 28.93
N ILE A 3 37.28 -51.54 27.79
CA ILE A 3 37.07 -50.94 26.46
C ILE A 3 35.58 -50.96 26.03
N TYR A 4 34.85 -52.04 26.33
CA TYR A 4 33.42 -52.14 26.01
C TYR A 4 32.57 -51.18 26.85
N ILE A 5 32.98 -50.95 28.11
CA ILE A 5 32.31 -49.98 29.02
C ILE A 5 32.54 -48.55 28.51
N LEU A 6 33.74 -48.23 28.03
CA LEU A 6 34.05 -46.93 27.43
C LEU A 6 33.24 -46.67 26.15
N ILE A 7 33.15 -47.65 25.25
CA ILE A 7 32.39 -47.53 24.01
C ILE A 7 30.89 -47.39 24.28
N GLY A 8 30.36 -48.18 25.22
CA GLY A 8 28.96 -48.08 25.64
C GLY A 8 28.61 -46.71 26.25
N SER A 9 29.49 -46.18 27.11
CA SER A 9 29.32 -44.85 27.70
C SER A 9 29.35 -43.73 26.64
N LEU A 10 30.25 -43.83 25.66
CA LEU A 10 30.37 -42.84 24.59
C LEU A 10 29.15 -42.84 23.67
N LEU A 11 28.62 -44.01 23.31
CA LEU A 11 27.39 -44.12 22.53
C LEU A 11 26.17 -43.55 23.27
N LEU A 12 26.07 -43.83 24.57
CA LEU A 12 24.98 -43.32 25.41
C LEU A 12 25.05 -41.79 25.55
N PHE A 13 26.26 -41.25 25.69
CA PHE A 13 26.49 -39.81 25.74
C PHE A 13 26.12 -39.10 24.43
N PHE A 14 26.49 -39.68 23.28
CA PHE A 14 26.08 -39.14 21.97
C PHE A 14 24.56 -39.19 21.76
N ALA A 15 23.90 -40.28 22.18
CA ALA A 15 22.44 -40.39 22.13
C ALA A 15 21.76 -39.31 22.99
N LEU A 16 22.30 -39.02 24.17
CA LEU A 16 21.80 -37.97 25.06
C LEU A 16 21.90 -36.57 24.40
N ILE A 17 23.06 -36.26 23.79
CA ILE A 17 23.29 -34.98 23.10
C ILE A 17 22.31 -34.80 21.93
N ILE A 18 22.08 -35.85 21.14
CA ILE A 18 21.15 -35.81 20.01
C ILE A 18 19.72 -35.57 20.49
N ALA A 19 19.28 -36.27 21.54
CA ALA A 19 17.96 -36.08 22.13
C ALA A 19 17.76 -34.65 22.67
N TRP A 20 18.78 -34.09 23.33
CA TRP A 20 18.73 -32.72 23.84
C TRP A 20 18.69 -31.68 22.72
N ARG A 21 19.47 -31.88 21.65
CA ARG A 21 19.42 -31.02 20.46
C ARG A 21 18.08 -31.10 19.72
N GLN A 22 17.46 -32.28 19.66
CA GLN A 22 16.16 -32.47 19.03
C GLN A 22 15.05 -31.73 19.80
N LEU A 23 15.12 -31.69 21.13
CA LEU A 23 14.13 -30.99 21.95
C LEU A 23 14.26 -29.46 21.82
N GLY A 24 15.49 -28.94 21.79
CA GLY A 24 15.75 -27.50 21.58
C GLY A 24 15.35 -26.98 20.19
N ASN A 25 15.50 -27.80 19.14
CA ASN A 25 15.12 -27.42 17.77
C ASN A 25 13.61 -27.51 17.49
N ARG A 26 12.83 -28.24 18.30
CA ARG A 26 11.35 -28.25 18.18
C ARG A 26 10.71 -26.97 18.72
N ALA A 27 11.34 -26.28 19.67
CA ALA A 27 10.86 -25.01 20.21
C ALA A 27 10.95 -23.84 19.20
N LYS A 28 11.71 -23.98 18.11
CA LYS A 28 11.86 -22.95 17.05
C LYS A 28 10.86 -23.09 15.90
N ARG A 29 10.06 -24.15 15.86
CA ARG A 29 8.96 -24.36 14.89
C ARG A 29 7.60 -24.29 15.56
N GLN A 30 7.45 -23.36 16.49
CA GLN A 30 6.12 -22.84 16.76
C GLN A 30 5.93 -21.70 15.77
N ASP A 31 5.52 -22.04 14.55
CA ASP A 31 4.82 -21.08 13.71
C ASP A 31 3.74 -20.51 14.62
N SER A 32 3.89 -19.24 14.98
CA SER A 32 3.05 -18.60 15.98
C SER A 32 1.60 -18.88 15.61
N ILE A 33 0.81 -19.37 16.57
CA ILE A 33 -0.62 -19.63 16.39
C ILE A 33 -1.19 -18.46 15.60
N LEU A 34 -1.69 -18.76 14.40
CA LEU A 34 -2.28 -17.78 13.50
C LEU A 34 -3.52 -17.20 14.19
N LYS A 35 -3.31 -16.21 15.05
CA LYS A 35 -4.38 -15.46 15.66
C LYS A 35 -5.00 -14.63 14.55
N GLN A 36 -6.32 -14.73 14.41
CA GLN A 36 -7.10 -13.83 13.59
C GLN A 36 -6.82 -12.40 14.08
N ARG A 37 -5.92 -11.71 13.37
CA ARG A 37 -5.63 -10.31 13.64
C ARG A 37 -6.85 -9.55 13.14
N ALA A 38 -7.40 -8.67 13.98
CA ALA A 38 -8.36 -7.70 13.50
C ALA A 38 -7.73 -7.01 12.28
N ILE A 39 -8.38 -7.13 11.12
CA ILE A 39 -7.87 -6.57 9.87
C ILE A 39 -7.74 -5.06 10.03
N PHE A 40 -8.51 -4.44 10.90
CA PHE A 40 -8.45 -3.02 11.20
C PHE A 40 -8.03 -2.76 12.64
N ASN A 41 -7.20 -1.74 12.84
CA ASN A 41 -7.09 -1.07 14.13
C ASN A 41 -8.42 -0.34 14.44
N PHE A 42 -8.73 -0.06 15.71
CA PHE A 42 -9.98 0.63 16.08
C PHE A 42 -10.12 1.98 15.36
N ASN A 43 -9.01 2.72 15.24
CA ASN A 43 -8.92 3.98 14.52
C ASN A 43 -9.20 3.82 13.02
N GLU A 44 -8.63 2.77 12.41
CA GLU A 44 -8.84 2.45 11.00
C GLU A 44 -10.29 2.03 10.73
N GLN A 45 -10.90 1.22 11.61
CA GLN A 45 -12.29 0.77 11.46
C GLN A 45 -13.27 1.95 11.49
N LEU A 46 -13.07 2.88 12.43
CA LEU A 46 -13.89 4.07 12.54
C LEU A 46 -13.71 4.98 11.31
N THR A 47 -12.47 5.15 10.84
CA THR A 47 -12.16 5.93 9.64
C THR A 47 -12.79 5.30 8.38
N TYR A 48 -12.69 3.98 8.23
CA TYR A 48 -13.29 3.24 7.12
C TYR A 48 -14.81 3.39 7.09
N THR A 49 -15.45 3.31 8.25
CA THR A 49 -16.91 3.44 8.36
C THR A 49 -17.35 4.85 7.94
N ARG A 50 -16.66 5.88 8.41
CA ARG A 50 -16.91 7.28 8.03
C ARG A 50 -16.66 7.53 6.54
N LEU A 51 -15.54 7.01 6.01
CA LEU A 51 -15.23 7.08 4.58
C LEU A 51 -16.35 6.46 3.75
N LYS A 52 -16.81 5.26 4.12
CA LYS A 52 -17.88 4.56 3.41
C LYS A 52 -19.23 5.32 3.47
N GLU A 53 -19.54 5.94 4.61
CA GLU A 53 -20.74 6.77 4.74
C GLU A 53 -20.68 8.02 3.84
N ILE A 54 -19.54 8.73 3.83
CA ILE A 54 -19.36 9.96 3.03
C ILE A 54 -19.29 9.65 1.53
N LEU A 55 -18.59 8.57 1.19
CA LEU A 55 -18.25 8.19 -0.18
C LEU A 55 -19.10 7.00 -0.64
N SER A 56 -20.41 7.05 -0.37
CA SER A 56 -21.33 5.94 -0.68
C SER A 56 -21.33 5.51 -2.15
N GLU A 57 -20.96 6.40 -3.07
CA GLU A 57 -20.87 6.13 -4.51
C GLU A 57 -19.47 5.68 -4.98
N LYS A 58 -18.46 5.76 -4.12
CA LYS A 58 -17.06 5.46 -4.47
C LYS A 58 -16.58 4.22 -3.75
N THR A 59 -15.62 3.53 -4.37
CA THR A 59 -15.06 2.30 -3.80
C THR A 59 -13.85 2.64 -2.93
N VAL A 60 -13.86 2.19 -1.67
CA VAL A 60 -12.72 2.34 -0.75
C VAL A 60 -12.08 0.97 -0.55
N LEU A 61 -10.82 0.84 -0.93
CA LEU A 61 -10.01 -0.34 -0.65
C LEU A 61 -9.20 -0.12 0.61
N ALA A 62 -9.15 -1.14 1.47
CA ALA A 62 -8.30 -1.17 2.64
C ALA A 62 -7.04 -2.00 2.39
N HIS A 63 -5.93 -1.61 3.02
CA HIS A 63 -4.68 -2.38 3.07
C HIS A 63 -4.15 -2.77 1.68
N VAL A 64 -3.98 -1.77 0.83
CA VAL A 64 -3.50 -1.96 -0.54
C VAL A 64 -1.98 -1.94 -0.58
N SER A 65 -1.36 -2.95 -1.19
CA SER A 65 0.10 -3.00 -1.29
C SER A 65 0.62 -1.94 -2.28
N TYR A 66 1.74 -1.31 -1.94
CA TYR A 66 2.36 -0.30 -2.81
C TYR A 66 2.81 -0.87 -4.16
N ASP A 67 3.00 -2.19 -4.26
CA ASP A 67 3.34 -2.86 -5.52
C ASP A 67 2.20 -2.79 -6.56
N THR A 68 0.95 -2.62 -6.12
CA THR A 68 -0.19 -2.40 -7.02
C THR A 68 -0.35 -0.95 -7.45
N LEU A 69 0.17 -0.02 -6.64
CA LEU A 69 0.08 1.43 -6.87
C LEU A 69 1.28 1.92 -7.69
N LEU A 70 2.46 1.36 -7.48
CA LEU A 70 3.71 1.87 -8.03
C LEU A 70 4.36 0.85 -8.97
N THR A 71 4.60 1.27 -10.21
CA THR A 71 5.44 0.53 -11.15
C THR A 71 6.81 1.17 -11.26
N THR A 72 7.86 0.36 -11.24
CA THR A 72 9.23 0.84 -11.45
C THR A 72 10.02 -0.14 -12.30
N LYS A 73 10.90 0.39 -13.14
CA LYS A 73 11.81 -0.40 -13.97
C LYS A 73 12.97 -1.01 -13.15
N PHE A 74 13.27 -0.46 -11.97
CA PHE A 74 14.44 -0.86 -11.19
C PHE A 74 14.08 -1.75 -10.01
N TYR A 75 14.53 -3.01 -10.04
CA TYR A 75 14.28 -4.00 -8.98
C TYR A 75 14.74 -3.52 -7.58
N ARG A 76 15.86 -2.79 -7.49
CA ARG A 76 16.37 -2.23 -6.23
C ARG A 76 15.39 -1.24 -5.61
N THR A 77 14.73 -0.42 -6.43
CA THR A 77 13.73 0.54 -5.98
C THR A 77 12.46 -0.20 -5.57
N ARG A 78 12.05 -1.23 -6.32
CA ARG A 78 10.90 -2.07 -6.00
C ARG A 78 11.00 -2.70 -4.61
N ASN A 79 12.17 -3.24 -4.26
CA ASN A 79 12.34 -3.91 -2.97
C ASN A 79 12.20 -2.95 -1.76
N LYS A 80 12.36 -1.63 -1.95
CA LYS A 80 12.19 -0.64 -0.88
C LYS A 80 10.73 -0.45 -0.48
N TYR A 81 9.83 -0.49 -1.45
CA TYR A 81 8.40 -0.28 -1.21
C TYR A 81 7.56 -1.56 -1.23
N ARG A 82 8.13 -2.71 -1.60
CA ARG A 82 7.41 -3.99 -1.73
C ARG A 82 6.68 -4.43 -0.45
N ASN A 83 7.21 -4.09 0.71
CA ASN A 83 6.62 -4.46 2.00
C ASN A 83 5.73 -3.35 2.58
N LEU A 84 5.52 -2.25 1.84
CA LEU A 84 4.68 -1.13 2.27
C LEU A 84 3.24 -1.38 1.83
N VAL A 85 2.32 -0.96 2.71
CA VAL A 85 0.88 -1.10 2.54
C VAL A 85 0.24 0.23 2.87
N ALA A 86 -0.66 0.69 2.02
CA ALA A 86 -1.47 1.88 2.25
C ALA A 86 -2.71 1.51 3.06
N ASP A 87 -3.09 2.36 4.01
CA ASP A 87 -4.22 2.08 4.88
C ASP A 87 -5.52 2.07 4.09
N PHE A 88 -5.78 3.14 3.33
CA PHE A 88 -6.95 3.25 2.46
C PHE A 88 -6.62 3.84 1.10
N VAL A 89 -7.27 3.31 0.06
CA VAL A 89 -7.22 3.82 -1.31
C VAL A 89 -8.64 4.09 -1.77
N VAL A 90 -8.91 5.32 -2.15
CA VAL A 90 -10.21 5.76 -2.66
C VAL A 90 -10.19 5.72 -4.17
N LEU A 91 -11.13 4.96 -4.73
CA LEU A 91 -11.30 4.76 -6.16
C LEU A 91 -12.56 5.47 -6.66
N ASP A 92 -12.54 5.86 -7.92
CA ASP A 92 -13.74 6.32 -8.63
C ASP A 92 -14.65 5.15 -9.04
N GLN A 93 -15.85 5.45 -9.56
CA GLN A 93 -16.77 4.48 -10.16
C GLN A 93 -16.12 3.69 -11.31
N GLN A 94 -15.14 4.29 -11.99
CA GLN A 94 -14.34 3.67 -13.05
C GLN A 94 -13.11 2.89 -12.53
N HIS A 95 -12.98 2.71 -11.22
CA HIS A 95 -11.85 2.04 -10.56
C HIS A 95 -10.49 2.76 -10.75
N HIS A 96 -10.50 4.06 -11.01
CA HIS A 96 -9.29 4.89 -11.00
C HIS A 96 -8.99 5.38 -9.59
N ILE A 97 -7.72 5.39 -9.20
CA ILE A 97 -7.29 5.87 -7.88
C ILE A 97 -7.40 7.40 -7.84
N ILE A 98 -8.23 7.92 -6.94
CA ILE A 98 -8.42 9.37 -6.74
C ILE A 98 -7.47 9.87 -5.65
N ALA A 99 -7.44 9.17 -4.52
CA ALA A 99 -6.65 9.57 -3.37
C ALA A 99 -6.24 8.35 -2.54
N ILE A 100 -5.10 8.48 -1.87
CA ILE A 100 -4.61 7.52 -0.90
C ILE A 100 -4.70 8.18 0.47
N VAL A 101 -5.37 7.52 1.41
CA VAL A 101 -5.54 8.01 2.77
C VAL A 101 -4.68 7.17 3.70
N ALA A 102 -3.77 7.83 4.41
CA ALA A 102 -2.96 7.25 5.46
C ALA A 102 -3.48 7.70 6.83
N VAL A 103 -3.65 6.76 7.75
CA VAL A 103 -4.12 7.02 9.12
C VAL A 103 -3.04 6.56 10.07
N ASP A 104 -2.34 7.53 10.66
CA ASP A 104 -1.37 7.22 11.71
C ASP A 104 -2.07 7.09 13.07
N ASP A 105 -1.54 6.17 13.87
CA ASP A 105 -1.96 6.00 15.26
C ASP A 105 -0.90 6.66 16.15
N PRO A 106 -1.23 7.72 16.91
CA PRO A 106 -0.27 8.40 17.77
C PRO A 106 0.27 7.50 18.88
N LEU A 107 -0.41 6.39 19.17
CA LEU A 107 0.04 5.38 20.13
C LEU A 107 1.12 4.45 19.53
N VAL A 108 1.20 4.37 18.19
CA VAL A 108 2.22 3.61 17.50
C VAL A 108 3.40 4.53 17.24
N LEU A 109 4.53 4.25 17.89
CA LEU A 109 5.77 5.00 17.71
C LEU A 109 6.40 4.69 16.33
N LYS A 110 5.81 5.22 15.26
CA LYS A 110 6.37 5.20 13.90
C LYS A 110 7.46 6.27 13.77
N ARG A 111 8.48 5.99 12.97
CA ARG A 111 9.53 6.96 12.65
C ARG A 111 8.98 7.99 11.66
N PRO A 112 9.09 9.31 11.91
CA PRO A 112 8.59 10.33 10.99
C PRO A 112 9.29 10.30 9.62
N GLN A 113 10.54 9.81 9.57
CA GLN A 113 11.25 9.64 8.31
C GLN A 113 10.60 8.59 7.40
N GLN A 114 9.94 7.58 7.98
CA GLN A 114 9.31 6.52 7.20
C GLN A 114 8.01 7.00 6.57
N SER A 115 7.17 7.73 7.33
CA SER A 115 5.95 8.34 6.80
C SER A 115 6.25 9.35 5.70
N GLN A 116 7.27 10.19 5.88
CA GLN A 116 7.71 11.13 4.84
C GLN A 116 8.19 10.42 3.57
N TYR A 117 8.90 9.29 3.71
CA TYR A 117 9.35 8.51 2.58
C TYR A 117 8.19 7.87 1.81
N GLU A 118 7.20 7.33 2.52
CA GLU A 118 5.95 6.80 1.95
C GLU A 118 5.20 7.88 1.15
N ASP A 119 5.02 9.06 1.74
CA ASP A 119 4.33 10.18 1.11
C ASP A 119 5.06 10.67 -0.15
N ALA A 120 6.39 10.75 -0.07
CA ALA A 120 7.22 11.13 -1.22
C ALA A 120 7.10 10.12 -2.37
N LEU A 121 7.06 8.82 -2.08
CA LEU A 121 6.90 7.78 -3.11
C LEU A 121 5.59 7.92 -3.86
N LEU A 122 4.49 8.11 -3.13
CA LEU A 122 3.17 8.27 -3.71
C LEU A 122 3.06 9.58 -4.50
N THR A 123 3.59 10.68 -3.95
CA THR A 123 3.60 11.99 -4.61
C THR A 123 4.43 11.97 -5.89
N MET A 124 5.59 11.30 -5.89
CA MET A 124 6.42 11.13 -7.10
C MET A 124 5.71 10.32 -8.19
N ALA A 125 4.80 9.42 -7.82
CA ALA A 125 3.98 8.68 -8.77
C ALA A 125 2.73 9.46 -9.22
N GLY A 126 2.54 10.69 -8.74
CA GLY A 126 1.40 11.54 -9.09
C GLY A 126 0.13 11.20 -8.31
N TYR A 127 0.21 10.37 -7.27
CA TYR A 127 -0.92 10.12 -6.39
C TYR A 127 -1.07 11.23 -5.37
N ARG A 128 -2.32 11.59 -5.08
CA ARG A 128 -2.65 12.44 -3.94
C ARG A 128 -2.62 11.63 -2.66
N VAL A 129 -1.90 12.12 -1.67
CA VAL A 129 -1.82 11.54 -0.32
C VAL A 129 -2.51 12.46 0.66
N ILE A 130 -3.41 11.91 1.47
CA ILE A 130 -4.05 12.60 2.59
C ILE A 130 -3.66 11.84 3.85
N ARG A 131 -2.87 12.46 4.71
CA ARG A 131 -2.40 11.85 5.96
C ARG A 131 -3.14 12.46 7.13
N TYR A 132 -3.65 11.61 8.01
CA TYR A 132 -4.28 12.01 9.27
C TYR A 132 -3.45 11.49 10.44
N ASP A 133 -3.08 12.39 11.35
CA ASP A 133 -2.31 12.07 12.56
C ASP A 133 -3.15 11.38 13.65
N ASN A 134 -4.47 11.44 13.53
CA ASN A 134 -5.45 10.84 14.43
C ASN A 134 -6.70 10.41 13.65
N VAL A 135 -7.70 9.86 14.35
CA VAL A 135 -8.99 9.50 13.72
C VAL A 135 -9.63 10.76 13.13
N PRO A 136 -9.74 10.87 11.80
CA PRO A 136 -10.27 12.06 11.16
C PRO A 136 -11.75 12.23 11.44
N GLU A 137 -12.16 13.48 11.70
CA GLU A 137 -13.56 13.80 11.95
C GLU A 137 -14.37 13.78 10.65
N TYR A 138 -15.67 13.48 10.74
CA TYR A 138 -16.56 13.40 9.58
C TYR A 138 -16.50 14.68 8.71
N GLN A 139 -16.41 15.85 9.33
CA GLN A 139 -16.36 17.13 8.62
C GLN A 139 -15.05 17.34 7.84
N GLN A 140 -13.93 16.89 8.40
CA GLN A 140 -12.62 17.01 7.76
C GLN A 140 -12.54 16.13 6.51
N LEU A 141 -12.92 14.86 6.63
CA LEU A 141 -13.04 13.95 5.49
C LEU A 141 -13.93 14.57 4.41
N ARG A 142 -15.10 15.08 4.81
CA ARG A 142 -16.05 15.66 3.87
C ARG A 142 -15.47 16.88 3.12
N GLN A 143 -14.75 17.75 3.80
CA GLN A 143 -14.13 18.93 3.18
C GLN A 143 -13.02 18.55 2.20
N ASP A 144 -12.15 17.61 2.59
CA ASP A 144 -11.02 17.20 1.75
C ASP A 144 -11.47 16.51 0.46
N PHE A 145 -12.57 15.75 0.52
CA PHE A 145 -13.16 15.07 -0.65
C PHE A 145 -14.20 15.90 -1.42
N LEU A 146 -14.94 16.83 -0.80
CA LEU A 146 -15.89 17.71 -1.49
C LEU A 146 -15.22 18.93 -2.14
N GLY A 147 -14.19 19.50 -1.51
CA GLY A 147 -13.38 20.54 -2.13
C GLY A 147 -12.77 20.07 -3.46
N GLU A 148 -12.49 18.77 -3.57
CA GLU A 148 -12.07 18.12 -4.81
C GLU A 148 -13.17 17.97 -5.87
N GLN A 149 -14.41 17.64 -5.49
CA GLN A 149 -15.50 17.52 -6.48
C GLN A 149 -15.71 18.83 -7.24
N ALA A 150 -15.55 19.97 -6.54
CA ALA A 150 -15.60 21.27 -7.18
C ALA A 150 -14.40 21.51 -8.12
N PHE A 151 -13.19 21.07 -7.75
CA PHE A 151 -12.00 21.25 -8.58
C PHE A 151 -11.98 20.34 -9.82
N SER A 152 -12.43 19.09 -9.70
CA SER A 152 -12.50 18.15 -10.84
C SER A 152 -13.60 18.51 -11.84
N MET A 153 -14.71 19.12 -11.39
CA MET A 153 -15.73 19.69 -12.27
C MET A 153 -15.24 20.92 -13.05
N ILE A 154 -14.37 21.74 -12.46
CA ILE A 154 -13.79 22.91 -13.13
C ILE A 154 -12.81 22.48 -14.23
N ASP A 155 -11.96 21.48 -13.96
CA ASP A 155 -10.93 21.04 -14.90
C ASP A 155 -11.51 20.29 -16.12
N SER A 156 -12.60 19.54 -15.92
CA SER A 156 -13.35 18.91 -17.00
C SER A 156 -14.15 19.93 -17.84
N SER A 157 -14.57 21.04 -17.25
CA SER A 157 -15.20 22.16 -17.96
C SER A 157 -14.19 22.93 -18.84
N SER A 158 -12.96 23.17 -18.35
CA SER A 158 -11.90 23.84 -19.14
C SER A 158 -11.36 23.01 -20.30
N ASN A 159 -11.32 21.68 -20.16
CA ASN A 159 -10.89 20.80 -21.25
C ASN A 159 -11.89 20.75 -22.42
N SER A 160 -13.20 20.91 -22.16
CA SER A 160 -14.20 21.00 -23.23
C SER A 160 -14.11 22.30 -24.06
N VAL A 161 -13.57 23.38 -23.50
CA VAL A 161 -13.38 24.65 -24.23
C VAL A 161 -12.14 24.61 -25.14
N ASN A 162 -11.10 23.87 -24.74
CA ASN A 162 -9.87 23.76 -25.54
C ASN A 162 -9.99 22.82 -26.75
N GLU A 163 -11.01 21.96 -26.80
CA GLU A 163 -11.25 21.08 -27.95
C GLU A 163 -11.94 21.79 -29.13
N MET A 164 -12.50 22.99 -28.92
CA MET A 164 -13.07 23.83 -29.99
C MET A 164 -12.06 24.73 -30.73
N LYS A 165 -10.77 24.74 -30.33
CA LYS A 165 -9.71 25.53 -31.00
C LYS A 165 -8.67 24.69 -31.73
N ARG A 166 -9.07 23.58 -32.34
CA ARG A 166 -8.24 22.97 -33.41
C ARG A 166 -8.72 23.49 -34.77
N PRO A 167 -7.94 24.34 -35.47
CA PRO A 167 -8.27 24.63 -36.86
C PRO A 167 -8.11 23.34 -37.66
N ARG A 168 -9.22 22.85 -38.24
CA ARG A 168 -9.21 21.85 -39.30
C ARG A 168 -8.49 22.45 -40.51
N SER A 169 -7.19 22.25 -40.61
CA SER A 169 -6.43 22.60 -41.82
C SER A 169 -6.64 21.51 -42.87
N TYR A 170 -7.63 21.73 -43.75
CA TYR A 170 -7.68 21.11 -45.06
C TYR A 170 -6.75 21.89 -46.00
N ALA A 171 -5.67 21.25 -46.44
CA ALA A 171 -4.93 21.55 -47.67
C ALA A 171 -4.29 20.22 -48.06
N GLY A 172 -4.48 19.62 -49.22
CA GLY A 172 -4.65 20.20 -50.54
C GLY A 172 -3.82 19.30 -51.45
N ARG A 173 -4.52 18.51 -52.25
CA ARG A 173 -4.02 17.49 -53.17
C ARG A 173 -3.20 18.13 -54.31
N ASN A 174 -2.00 17.62 -54.60
CA ASN A 174 -1.35 17.61 -55.94
C ASN A 174 -0.07 16.76 -55.82
N ILE A 175 -0.03 15.50 -56.29
CA ILE A 175 0.19 15.08 -57.67
C ILE A 175 1.25 15.93 -58.40
N LYS A 176 2.48 15.43 -58.49
CA LYS A 176 3.20 15.45 -59.77
C LYS A 176 4.26 14.35 -59.85
N ALA A 177 4.11 13.55 -60.89
CA ALA A 177 5.07 12.57 -61.38
C ALA A 177 6.32 13.24 -62.00
N MET A 178 7.32 12.39 -62.26
CA MET A 178 8.49 12.56 -63.14
C MET A 178 9.62 13.46 -62.64
N SER A 179 10.69 12.80 -62.19
CA SER A 179 11.95 12.67 -62.95
C SER A 179 12.80 11.55 -62.38
#